data_AF-A0A3A4V2M8-F1
#
_entry.id   AF-A0A3A4V2M8-F1
#
_cell.length_a   1.000
_cell.length_b   1.000
_cell.length_c   1.000
_cell.angle_alpha   90.00
_cell.angle_beta   90.00
_cell.angle_gamma   90.00
#
_symmetry.space_group_name_H-M   'P 1'
#
loop_
_entity.id
_entity.type
_entity.pdbx_description
1 polymer ?
#
loop_
_entity_poly.entity_id
_entity_poly.type
_entity_poly.pdbx_seq_one_letter_code
_entity_poly.pdbx_strand_id
1 'polypeptide(L)' 'MGILNIDFLCYHCFVIEITREKREKIKNMAEKYGLKLVLLFGSRVKGKVHEESDYDIAYLSDK' A
#
# COMPACT_ATOMS: atom_id res chain seq x y z
N MET A 1 -19.03 10.37 11.86
CA MET A 1 -18.37 10.73 10.58
C MET A 1 -16.86 10.64 10.82
N GLY A 2 -16.29 9.43 10.80
CA GLY A 2 -14.86 9.22 11.07
C GLY A 2 -14.08 9.36 9.77
N ILE A 3 -13.18 10.33 9.69
CA ILE A 3 -12.28 10.50 8.55
C ILE A 3 -11.23 9.40 8.64
N LEU A 4 -11.37 8.33 7.85
CA LEU A 4 -10.31 7.34 7.64
C LEU A 4 -9.24 7.97 6.75
N ASN A 5 -8.28 8.65 7.37
CA ASN A 5 -7.04 9.04 6.72
C ASN A 5 -6.20 7.76 6.52
N ILE A 6 -6.25 7.18 5.33
CA ILE A 6 -5.30 6.14 4.93
C ILE A 6 -3.99 6.85 4.59
N ASP A 7 -3.18 7.05 5.62
CA ASP A 7 -1.85 7.63 5.47
C ASP A 7 -0.91 6.60 4.85
N PHE A 8 -0.69 6.72 3.53
CA PHE A 8 0.33 5.97 2.82
C PHE A 8 1.71 6.56 3.16
N LEU A 9 2.37 6.04 4.19
CA LEU A 9 3.78 6.37 4.44
C LEU A 9 4.70 5.48 3.60
N CYS A 10 5.43 6.11 2.68
CA CYS A 10 6.48 5.50 1.88
C CYS A 10 7.84 6.00 2.39
N TYR A 11 8.63 5.14 3.02
CA TYR A 11 9.98 5.49 3.49
C TYR A 11 11.05 5.00 2.49
N HIS A 12 11.71 5.97 1.83
CA HIS A 12 13.03 5.95 1.19
C HIS A 12 13.34 4.92 0.07
N CYS A 13 13.58 5.47 -1.15
CA CYS A 13 14.25 4.93 -2.35
C CYS A 13 13.41 4.28 -3.49
N PHE A 14 12.75 5.14 -4.30
CA PHE A 14 12.38 5.06 -5.74
C PHE A 14 11.63 3.82 -6.30
N VAL A 15 10.57 3.92 -7.13
CA VAL A 15 9.33 4.72 -7.24
C VAL A 15 8.32 3.73 -7.80
N ILE A 16 7.38 3.24 -6.98
CA ILE A 16 6.19 2.57 -7.52
C ILE A 16 5.17 3.68 -7.80
N GLU A 17 4.90 3.92 -9.08
CA GLU A 17 3.89 4.90 -9.47
C GLU A 17 2.49 4.33 -9.21
N ILE A 18 1.85 4.84 -8.15
CA ILE A 18 0.45 4.55 -7.85
C ILE A 18 -0.42 5.58 -8.58
N THR A 19 -0.95 5.17 -9.73
CA THR A 19 -1.92 5.96 -10.50
C THR A 19 -3.20 6.21 -9.71
N ARG A 20 -4.00 7.20 -10.12
CA ARG A 20 -5.27 7.54 -9.46
C ARG A 20 -6.23 6.35 -9.40
N GLU A 21 -6.35 5.60 -10.50
CA GLU A 21 -7.20 4.41 -10.58
C GLU A 21 -6.75 3.31 -9.63
N LYS A 22 -5.42 3.08 -9.52
CA LYS A 22 -4.88 2.10 -8.57
C LYS A 22 -5.17 2.53 -7.14
N ARG A 23 -5.05 3.82 -6.84
CA ARG A 23 -5.38 4.38 -5.52
C ARG A 23 -6.85 4.18 -5.15
N GLU A 24 -7.76 4.44 -6.08
CA GLU A 24 -9.19 4.21 -5.89
C GLU A 24 -9.50 2.72 -5.65
N LYS A 25 -8.90 1.81 -6.43
CA LYS A 25 -9.04 0.35 -6.22
C LYS A 25 -8.54 -0.09 -4.84
N ILE A 26 -7.37 0.40 -4.41
CA ILE A 26 -6.81 0.06 -3.10
C ILE A 26 -7.70 0.61 -1.97
N LYS A 27 -8.23 1.83 -2.12
CA LYS A 27 -9.18 2.41 -1.16
C LYS A 27 -10.45 1.57 -1.03
N ASN A 28 -11.09 1.23 -2.16
CA ASN A 28 -12.30 0.41 -2.15
C ASN A 28 -12.05 -0.97 -1.53
N MET A 29 -10.88 -1.55 -1.76
CA MET A 29 -10.46 -2.81 -1.15
C MET A 29 -10.26 -2.65 0.37
N ALA A 30 -9.56 -1.61 0.81
CA ALA A 30 -9.37 -1.31 2.24
C ALA A 30 -10.70 -1.12 2.97
N GLU A 31 -11.64 -0.37 2.39
CA GLU A 31 -12.99 -0.18 2.95
C GLU A 31 -13.77 -1.51 3.01
N LYS A 32 -13.75 -2.30 1.93
CA LYS A 32 -14.45 -3.60 1.86
C LYS A 32 -13.99 -4.57 2.94
N TYR A 33 -12.70 -4.57 3.26
CA TYR A 33 -12.10 -5.50 4.22
C TYR A 33 -11.89 -4.89 5.63
N GLY A 34 -12.24 -3.62 5.85
CA GLY A 34 -12.05 -2.95 7.12
C GLY A 34 -10.57 -2.77 7.50
N LEU A 35 -9.73 -2.44 6.51
CA LEU A 35 -8.30 -2.20 6.71
C LEU A 35 -8.08 -0.74 7.10
N LYS A 36 -7.43 -0.53 8.24
CA LYS A 36 -7.01 0.79 8.74
C LYS A 36 -5.73 1.29 8.08
N LEU A 37 -4.83 0.37 7.75
CA LEU A 37 -3.53 0.68 7.19
C LEU A 37 -3.12 -0.41 6.21
N VAL A 38 -2.54 -0.01 5.07
CA VAL A 38 -1.91 -0.90 4.09
C VAL A 38 -0.55 -0.32 3.76
N LEU A 39 0.50 -1.10 3.97
CA LEU A 39 1.89 -0.72 3.74
C LEU A 39 2.51 -1.66 2.72
N LEU A 40 3.11 -1.08 1.69
CA LEU A 40 3.97 -1.81 0.78
C LEU A 40 5.41 -1.70 1.29
N PHE A 41 6.03 -2.83 1.59
CA PHE A 41 7.38 -2.90 2.13
C PHE A 41 8.24 -3.90 1.33
N GLY A 42 9.44 -4.22 1.82
CA GLY A 42 10.26 -5.27 1.23
C GLY A 42 11.25 -4.79 0.17
N SER A 43 11.81 -5.75 -0.58
CA SER A 43 12.89 -5.50 -1.55
C SER A 43 12.46 -4.60 -2.71
N ARG A 44 11.16 -4.66 -3.08
CA ARG A 44 10.59 -3.87 -4.18
C ARG A 44 10.51 -2.36 -3.93
N VAL A 45 10.47 -1.91 -2.68
CA VAL A 45 10.53 -0.48 -2.34
C VAL A 45 11.96 0.03 -2.07
N LYS A 46 12.98 -0.84 -2.10
CA LYS A 46 14.39 -0.48 -1.84
C LYS A 46 15.26 -0.38 -3.11
N GLY A 47 14.65 -0.42 -4.31
CA GLY A 47 15.33 -0.18 -5.58
C GLY A 47 16.19 -1.33 -6.14
N LYS A 48 16.22 -2.51 -5.50
CA LYS A 48 16.87 -3.72 -6.04
C LYS A 48 15.81 -4.67 -6.61
N VAL A 49 15.19 -4.29 -7.72
CA VAL A 49 14.09 -5.05 -8.32
C VAL A 49 14.64 -5.98 -9.39
N HIS A 50 14.74 -7.27 -9.08
CA HIS A 50 14.68 -8.29 -10.12
C HIS A 50 13.20 -8.48 -10.49
N GLU A 51 12.86 -8.63 -11.78
CA GLU A 51 11.47 -8.76 -12.26
C GLU A 51 10.67 -9.85 -11.51
N GLU A 52 11.36 -10.91 -11.09
CA GLU A 52 10.83 -12.07 -10.35
C GLU A 52 10.58 -11.84 -8.85
N SER A 53 10.89 -10.66 -8.30
CA SER A 53 10.70 -10.42 -6.86
C SER A 53 9.21 -10.46 -6.50
N ASP A 54 8.84 -10.78 -5.26
CA ASP A 54 7.44 -10.70 -4.81
C ASP A 54 7.08 -9.29 -4.30
N TYR A 55 5.77 -9.03 -4.14
CA TYR A 55 5.28 -7.82 -3.45
C TYR A 55 5.00 -8.16 -1.98
N ASP A 56 5.72 -7.52 -1.06
CA ASP A 56 5.48 -7.67 0.37
C ASP A 56 4.49 -6.61 0.88
N ILE A 57 3.31 -7.04 1.33
CA ILE A 57 2.24 -6.15 1.81
C ILE A 57 1.91 -6.46 3.27
N ALA A 58 1.95 -5.43 4.11
CA ALA A 58 1.47 -5.49 5.49
C ALA A 58 0.15 -4.72 5.59
N TYR A 59 -0.76 -5.20 6.44
CA TYR A 59 -2.02 -4.52 6.70
C TYR A 59 -2.36 -4.55 8.19
N LEU A 60 -3.16 -3.57 8.61
CA LEU A 60 -3.80 -3.52 9.93
C LEU A 60 -5.31 -3.52 9.71
N SER A 61 -6.02 -4.50 10.27
CA SER A 61 -7.49 -4.56 10.26
C SER A 61 -8.08 -4.11 11.59
N ASP A 62 -9.32 -3.65 11.54
CA ASP A 62 -10.14 -3.40 12.73
C ASP A 62 -10.77 -4.66 13.34
N LYS A 63 -10.66 -5.78 12.61
CA LYS A 63 -11.07 -7.11 13.07
C LYS A 63 -9.89 -7.86 13.65
#